data_AF-A0A2G4GSC6-F1
#
_entry.id   AF-A0A2G4GSC6-F1
#
_cell.length_a   1.000
_cell.length_b   1.000
_cell.length_c   1.000
_cell.angle_alpha   90.00
_cell.angle_beta   90.00
_cell.angle_gamma   90.00
#
_symmetry.space_group_name_H-M   'P 1'
#
loop_
_entity.id
_entity.type
_entity.pdbx_description
1 polymer ?
#
loop_
_entity_poly.entity_id
_entity_poly.type
_entity_poly.pdbx_seq_one_letter_code
_entity_poly.pdbx_strand_id
1 'polypeptide(L)'
;MTPDAAKGTAMAKDWNAFMARRDERNKAPTKKEQAHWLAERSGIECELVQVAGKAFDLGREVPKYEDLADFSSKNPSVAIPDWVMRKKEEDKKTKTPLPQELRWYGPGDDLVTRVRTVAEAVGLESITVDLREDAEAVGFARWQRTVRGTIGAGVRYRVKSIDRSGTSSKPRAPFITSTLQSSASYALSFGTDRTMRVAQMLYQGVNVPGEGPVGLITYMRTDSTALSGEALGTVRSFITEKYGAKYLPEKARFYGSSNKSAQEAHEAIRPTNVRRTPEMLRGVIDEEQWRLYNLIWQRFVACQMTDAQYDSTAVLLERSDKATGAIFKANGRVQTFDGYTVTGIRGEGEDQELPAMK
;
A
#
# COMPACT_ATOMS: atom_id res chain seq x y z
N MET A 1 -15.89 2.46 12.82
CA MET A 1 -17.18 3.07 13.28
C MET A 1 -18.34 2.14 12.95
N THR A 2 -19.51 2.26 13.58
CA THR A 2 -20.73 1.57 13.15
C THR A 2 -21.75 2.58 12.63
N PRO A 3 -22.47 2.27 11.53
CA PRO A 3 -23.58 3.11 11.07
C PRO A 3 -24.82 2.97 11.96
N ASP A 4 -24.90 1.93 12.80
CA ASP A 4 -26.01 1.66 13.70
C ASP A 4 -25.77 2.32 15.07
N ALA A 5 -26.41 3.47 15.29
CA ALA A 5 -26.28 4.24 16.51
C ALA A 5 -26.69 3.45 17.78
N ALA A 6 -27.64 2.52 17.66
CA ALA A 6 -28.09 1.71 18.80
C ALA A 6 -27.01 0.70 19.25
N LYS A 7 -26.15 0.27 18.32
CA LYS A 7 -25.03 -0.65 18.60
C LYS A 7 -23.75 0.07 19.03
N GLY A 8 -23.65 1.38 18.84
CA GLY A 8 -22.42 2.14 19.06
C GLY A 8 -21.79 1.93 20.44
N THR A 9 -22.59 2.04 21.50
CA THR A 9 -22.11 1.86 22.88
C THR A 9 -21.66 0.43 23.16
N ALA A 10 -22.43 -0.57 22.73
CA ALA A 10 -22.06 -1.98 22.89
C ALA A 10 -20.79 -2.30 22.11
N MET A 11 -20.68 -1.81 20.87
CA MET A 11 -19.51 -2.01 20.02
C MET A 11 -18.26 -1.34 20.60
N ALA A 12 -18.36 -0.15 21.19
CA ALA A 12 -17.23 0.50 21.86
C ALA A 12 -16.71 -0.35 23.02
N LYS A 13 -17.63 -0.90 23.85
CA LYS A 13 -17.28 -1.81 24.94
C LYS A 13 -16.61 -3.09 24.41
N ASP A 14 -17.19 -3.72 23.40
CA ASP A 14 -16.67 -4.95 22.81
C ASP A 14 -15.31 -4.74 22.13
N TRP A 15 -15.12 -3.59 21.47
CA TRP A 15 -13.86 -3.19 20.87
C TRP A 15 -12.78 -3.00 21.93
N ASN A 16 -13.08 -2.29 23.01
CA ASN A 16 -12.15 -2.10 24.12
C ASN A 16 -11.74 -3.46 24.73
N ALA A 17 -12.70 -4.38 24.91
CA ALA A 17 -12.42 -5.73 25.39
C ALA A 17 -11.57 -6.55 24.41
N PHE A 18 -11.82 -6.43 23.10
CA PHE A 18 -11.02 -7.07 22.07
C PHE A 18 -9.57 -6.55 22.05
N MET A 19 -9.38 -5.22 22.08
CA MET A 19 -8.06 -4.59 22.08
C MET A 19 -7.27 -4.84 23.37
N ALA A 20 -7.96 -5.17 24.47
CA ALA A 20 -7.33 -5.58 25.72
C ALA A 20 -6.77 -7.01 25.69
N ARG A 21 -7.15 -7.85 24.72
CA ARG A 21 -6.64 -9.22 24.59
C ARG A 21 -5.14 -9.23 24.36
N ARG A 22 -4.48 -10.25 24.88
CA ARG A 22 -3.05 -10.52 24.67
C ARG A 22 -2.88 -11.96 24.24
N ASP A 23 -2.02 -12.20 23.27
CA ASP A 23 -1.59 -13.55 22.89
C ASP A 23 -0.63 -14.14 23.94
N GLU A 24 -0.22 -15.39 23.75
CA GLU A 24 0.75 -16.09 24.62
C GLU A 24 2.11 -15.37 24.72
N ARG A 25 2.42 -14.48 23.77
CA ARG A 25 3.64 -13.68 23.71
C ARG A 25 3.41 -12.24 24.21
N ASN A 26 2.29 -12.00 24.89
CA ASN A 26 1.87 -10.70 25.40
C ASN A 26 1.73 -9.60 24.33
N LYS A 27 1.39 -9.98 23.10
CA LYS A 27 1.14 -9.04 21.99
C LYS A 27 -0.34 -8.71 21.88
N ALA A 28 -0.62 -7.47 21.51
CA ALA A 28 -1.99 -7.02 21.20
C ALA A 28 -2.47 -7.60 19.85
N PRO A 29 -3.79 -7.56 19.57
CA PRO A 29 -4.35 -8.00 18.30
C PRO A 29 -3.67 -7.31 17.12
N THR A 30 -3.32 -8.09 16.10
CA THR A 30 -2.70 -7.62 14.87
C THR A 30 -3.67 -6.78 14.05
N LYS A 31 -3.16 -5.95 13.11
CA LYS A 31 -4.01 -5.19 12.18
C LYS A 31 -4.97 -6.09 11.38
N LYS A 32 -4.54 -7.31 11.03
CA LYS A 32 -5.37 -8.28 10.32
C LYS A 32 -6.54 -8.75 11.19
N GLU A 33 -6.29 -9.07 12.46
CA GLU A 33 -7.35 -9.46 13.40
C GLU A 33 -8.31 -8.30 13.69
N GLN A 34 -7.78 -7.07 13.80
CA GLN A 34 -8.58 -5.86 13.96
C GLN A 34 -9.52 -5.64 12.77
N ALA A 35 -9.00 -5.72 11.54
CA ALA A 35 -9.79 -5.59 10.32
C ALA A 35 -10.87 -6.68 10.24
N HIS A 36 -10.52 -7.93 10.56
CA HIS A 36 -11.47 -9.03 10.59
C HIS A 36 -12.58 -8.83 11.63
N TRP A 37 -12.23 -8.42 12.84
CA TRP A 37 -13.20 -8.15 13.91
C TRP A 37 -14.20 -7.05 13.52
N LEU A 38 -13.72 -6.00 12.84
CA LEU A 38 -14.56 -4.92 12.33
C LEU A 38 -15.49 -5.42 11.22
N ALA A 39 -14.98 -6.21 10.27
CA ALA A 39 -15.77 -6.76 9.18
C ALA A 39 -16.96 -7.60 9.68
N GLU A 40 -16.74 -8.48 10.67
CA GLU A 40 -17.81 -9.29 11.29
C GLU A 40 -18.94 -8.46 11.92
N ARG A 41 -18.67 -7.20 12.27
CA ARG A 41 -19.59 -6.30 12.98
C ARG A 41 -20.08 -5.15 12.11
N SER A 42 -19.90 -5.27 10.79
CA SER A 42 -20.22 -4.20 9.83
C SER A 42 -19.56 -2.87 10.18
N GLY A 43 -18.35 -2.96 10.72
CA GLY A 43 -17.51 -1.82 11.05
C GLY A 43 -16.98 -1.16 9.78
N ILE A 44 -17.04 0.17 9.76
CA ILE A 44 -16.51 1.03 8.71
C ILE A 44 -15.12 1.49 9.13
N GLU A 45 -14.11 1.25 8.31
CA GLU A 45 -12.80 1.85 8.46
C GLU A 45 -12.86 3.33 8.04
N CYS A 46 -12.23 4.18 8.86
CA CYS A 46 -12.21 5.61 8.66
C CYS A 46 -10.83 6.17 9.02
N GLU A 47 -10.40 7.20 8.30
CA GLU A 47 -9.15 7.91 8.55
C GLU A 47 -9.41 9.28 9.16
N LEU A 48 -8.61 9.70 10.14
CA LEU A 48 -8.71 11.04 10.71
C LEU A 48 -8.08 12.05 9.73
N VAL A 49 -8.88 13.00 9.23
CA VAL A 49 -8.43 13.99 8.23
C VAL A 49 -8.41 15.42 8.75
N GLN A 50 -9.12 15.71 9.85
CA GLN A 50 -9.17 17.04 10.44
C GLN A 50 -9.30 16.96 11.96
N VAL A 51 -8.68 17.89 12.68
CA VAL A 51 -8.89 18.13 14.12
C VAL A 51 -8.86 19.64 14.37
N ALA A 52 -9.72 20.15 15.26
CA ALA A 52 -9.76 21.58 15.62
C ALA A 52 -9.85 22.52 14.40
N GLY A 53 -10.56 22.12 13.35
CA GLY A 53 -10.73 22.94 12.14
C GLY A 53 -9.56 22.94 11.15
N LYS A 54 -8.47 22.20 11.43
CA LYS A 54 -7.27 22.13 10.58
C LYS A 54 -7.05 20.71 10.07
N ALA A 55 -6.47 20.60 8.86
CA ALA A 55 -6.05 19.32 8.32
C ALA A 55 -5.20 18.57 9.35
N PHE A 56 -5.51 17.28 9.53
CA PHE A 56 -4.80 16.46 10.48
C PHE A 56 -3.37 16.26 10.00
N ASP A 57 -2.45 16.82 10.75
CA ASP A 57 -1.02 16.62 10.61
C ASP A 57 -0.45 16.38 12.01
N LEU A 58 0.46 15.43 12.15
CA LEU A 58 1.28 15.22 13.35
C LEU A 58 2.76 15.54 13.08
N GLY A 59 3.07 15.95 11.87
CA GLY A 59 4.37 16.47 11.48
C GLY A 59 4.75 17.67 12.34
N ARG A 60 6.06 17.78 12.52
CA ARG A 60 6.73 18.98 12.98
C ARG A 60 7.47 19.53 11.78
N GLU A 61 7.35 20.83 11.53
CA GLU A 61 8.33 21.51 10.69
C GLU A 61 9.67 21.44 11.40
N VAL A 62 10.58 20.66 10.82
CA VAL A 62 11.97 20.65 11.26
C VAL A 62 12.67 21.77 10.50
N PRO A 63 13.19 22.81 11.18
CA PRO A 63 14.00 23.82 10.53
C PRO A 63 15.13 23.13 9.77
N LYS A 64 15.29 23.46 8.49
CA LYS A 64 16.47 22.99 7.77
C LYS A 64 17.65 23.74 8.33
N TYR A 65 18.79 23.08 8.47
CA TYR A 65 20.01 23.79 8.88
C TYR A 65 20.33 24.91 7.88
N GLU A 66 20.00 24.70 6.61
CA GLU A 66 20.10 25.67 5.52
C GLU A 66 19.30 26.97 5.78
N ASP A 67 18.32 26.96 6.68
CA ASP A 67 17.49 28.13 7.03
C ASP A 67 18.13 28.99 8.16
N LEU A 68 19.24 28.55 8.76
CA LEU A 68 19.96 29.33 9.77
C LEU A 68 20.69 30.52 9.12
N ALA A 69 20.57 31.71 9.73
CA ALA A 69 21.12 32.96 9.19
C ALA A 69 22.65 32.94 9.00
N ASP A 70 23.35 32.08 9.73
CA ASP A 70 24.79 31.88 9.71
C ASP A 70 25.20 30.51 9.13
N PHE A 71 24.30 29.81 8.43
CA PHE A 71 24.57 28.49 7.84
C PHE A 71 25.82 28.47 6.95
N SER A 72 26.04 29.53 6.17
CA SER A 72 27.20 29.69 5.29
C SER A 72 28.42 30.33 5.98
N SER A 73 28.36 30.60 7.29
CA SER A 73 29.47 31.15 8.05
C SER A 73 30.59 30.13 8.21
N LYS A 74 31.85 30.59 8.20
CA LYS A 74 33.00 29.74 8.55
C LYS A 74 32.95 29.29 10.03
N ASN A 75 32.31 30.08 10.88
CA ASN A 75 32.09 29.80 12.30
C ASN A 75 30.62 30.09 12.63
N PRO A 76 29.70 29.14 12.39
CA PRO A 76 28.31 29.30 12.80
C PRO A 76 28.22 29.34 14.34
N SER A 77 27.32 30.18 14.84
CA SER A 77 27.00 30.36 16.27
C SER A 77 26.42 29.10 16.90
N VAL A 78 25.77 28.26 16.09
CA VAL A 78 25.34 26.91 16.46
C VAL A 78 26.26 25.92 15.76
N ALA A 79 26.75 24.91 16.47
CA ALA A 79 27.52 23.84 15.85
C ALA A 79 26.67 23.22 14.72
N ILE A 80 27.15 23.29 13.47
CA ILE A 80 26.51 22.62 12.34
C ILE A 80 27.28 21.32 12.13
N PRO A 81 26.63 20.16 12.19
CA PRO A 81 27.32 18.90 11.96
C PRO A 81 27.96 18.80 10.55
N ASP A 82 29.13 18.17 10.47
CA ASP A 82 29.89 18.06 9.23
C ASP A 82 29.14 17.40 8.06
N TRP A 83 28.22 16.47 8.31
CA TRP A 83 27.41 15.81 7.26
C TRP A 83 26.31 16.72 6.70
N VAL A 84 25.87 17.75 7.44
CA VAL A 84 24.96 18.78 6.92
C VAL A 84 25.70 19.64 5.90
N MET A 85 26.94 20.00 6.23
CA MET A 85 27.80 20.85 5.39
C MET A 85 28.37 20.09 4.18
N ARG A 86 28.48 18.77 4.27
CA ARG A 86 29.02 17.90 3.21
C ARG A 86 27.92 17.04 2.60
N LYS A 87 27.11 17.59 1.69
CA LYS A 87 26.41 16.74 0.71
C LYS A 87 27.39 16.38 -0.40
N LYS A 88 28.12 15.25 -0.29
CA LYS A 88 28.83 14.71 -1.46
C LYS A 88 27.82 14.13 -2.45
N GLU A 89 28.21 13.95 -3.72
CA GLU A 89 27.35 13.30 -4.73
C GLU A 89 26.88 11.90 -4.30
N GLU A 90 27.69 11.18 -3.52
CA GLU A 90 27.38 9.88 -2.95
C GLU A 90 26.27 9.93 -1.88
N ASP A 91 26.19 11.02 -1.11
CA ASP A 91 25.20 11.23 -0.05
C ASP A 91 23.81 11.59 -0.58
N LYS A 92 23.72 12.07 -1.84
CA LYS A 92 22.43 12.38 -2.49
C LYS A 92 21.60 11.14 -2.79
N LYS A 93 22.22 9.94 -2.79
CA LYS A 93 21.57 8.65 -3.05
C LYS A 93 21.22 7.87 -1.78
N THR A 94 21.68 8.32 -0.61
CA THR A 94 21.37 7.72 0.68
C THR A 94 20.38 8.61 1.44
N LYS A 95 19.52 8.02 2.28
CA LYS A 95 18.78 8.80 3.27
C LYS A 95 19.84 9.37 4.22
N THR A 96 20.21 10.63 4.05
CA THR A 96 21.27 11.27 4.83
C THR A 96 21.01 11.03 6.32
N PRO A 97 21.85 10.25 7.01
CA PRO A 97 21.60 9.94 8.41
C PRO A 97 21.84 11.20 9.24
N LEU A 98 20.83 11.62 9.99
CA LEU A 98 21.08 12.55 11.09
C LEU A 98 21.97 11.83 12.12
N PRO A 99 22.95 12.51 12.74
CA PRO A 99 23.68 12.02 13.89
C PRO A 99 22.66 11.68 14.93
N GLN A 100 22.83 10.49 15.48
CA GLN A 100 22.03 10.01 16.59
C GLN A 100 22.66 10.48 17.92
N GLU A 101 23.32 11.64 17.93
CA GLU A 101 23.84 12.22 19.17
C GLU A 101 22.72 12.98 19.88
N LEU A 102 22.60 12.78 21.19
CA LEU A 102 21.50 13.30 22.01
C LEU A 102 21.35 14.83 21.92
N ARG A 103 22.46 15.56 21.73
CA ARG A 103 22.46 17.03 21.61
C ARG A 103 21.60 17.58 20.47
N TRP A 104 21.29 16.76 19.46
CA TRP A 104 20.47 17.16 18.31
C TRP A 104 18.97 16.89 18.51
N TYR A 105 18.59 16.22 19.60
CA TYR A 105 17.21 15.86 19.89
C TYR A 105 16.78 16.50 21.21
N GLY A 106 15.61 17.15 21.19
CA GLY A 106 14.94 17.51 22.43
C GLY A 106 14.48 16.26 23.21
N PRO A 107 13.91 16.43 24.41
CA PRO A 107 13.44 15.33 25.25
C PRO A 107 12.28 14.50 24.66
N GLY A 108 11.77 14.86 23.48
CA GLY A 108 10.75 14.09 22.75
C GLY A 108 9.31 14.29 23.26
N ASP A 109 9.09 15.14 24.25
CA ASP A 109 7.78 15.46 24.82
C ASP A 109 6.98 16.51 24.02
N ASP A 110 7.61 17.17 23.06
CA ASP A 110 7.05 18.24 22.21
C ASP A 110 5.73 17.89 21.53
N LEU A 111 5.53 16.63 21.15
CA LEU A 111 4.27 16.15 20.55
C LEU A 111 3.34 15.45 21.55
N VAL A 112 3.76 15.16 22.79
CA VAL A 112 2.95 14.40 23.76
C VAL A 112 1.62 15.09 24.03
N THR A 113 1.66 16.39 24.35
CA THR A 113 0.45 17.18 24.59
C THR A 113 -0.44 17.22 23.35
N ARG A 114 0.13 17.43 22.16
CA ARG A 114 -0.63 17.51 20.89
C ARG A 114 -1.34 16.18 20.59
N VAL A 115 -0.62 15.06 20.69
CA VAL A 115 -1.21 13.74 20.38
C VAL A 115 -2.26 13.36 21.43
N ARG A 116 -2.06 13.71 22.71
CA ARG A 116 -3.09 13.56 23.74
C ARG A 116 -4.35 14.37 23.40
N THR A 117 -4.21 15.64 23.04
CA THR A 117 -5.34 16.49 22.64
C THR A 117 -6.08 15.93 21.42
N VAL A 118 -5.35 15.38 20.44
CA VAL A 118 -5.95 14.70 19.29
C VAL A 118 -6.73 13.46 19.74
N ALA A 119 -6.16 12.63 20.60
CA ALA A 119 -6.81 11.43 21.14
C ALA A 119 -8.11 11.78 21.88
N GLU A 120 -8.10 12.82 22.72
CA GLU A 120 -9.31 13.34 23.39
C GLU A 120 -10.33 13.86 22.36
N ALA A 121 -9.87 14.57 21.33
CA ALA A 121 -10.71 15.18 20.31
C ALA A 121 -11.49 14.13 19.49
N VAL A 122 -10.91 12.95 19.27
CA VAL A 122 -11.56 11.83 18.57
C VAL A 122 -12.41 10.93 19.47
N GLY A 123 -12.37 11.14 20.79
CA GLY A 123 -13.22 10.43 21.76
C GLY A 123 -12.53 9.27 22.49
N LEU A 124 -11.20 9.27 22.58
CA LEU A 124 -10.51 8.38 23.50
C LEU A 124 -10.58 8.93 24.93
N GLU A 125 -10.69 8.00 25.88
CA GLU A 125 -10.70 8.21 27.32
C GLU A 125 -9.55 7.42 27.96
N SER A 126 -9.19 7.77 29.20
CA SER A 126 -8.08 7.13 29.94
C SER A 126 -6.77 7.10 29.13
N ILE A 127 -6.43 8.23 28.51
CA ILE A 127 -5.34 8.29 27.55
C ILE A 127 -3.99 8.22 28.26
N THR A 128 -3.15 7.30 27.82
CA THR A 128 -1.74 7.23 28.18
C THR A 128 -0.88 7.49 26.96
N VAL A 129 0.24 8.18 27.15
CA VAL A 129 1.24 8.42 26.11
C VAL A 129 2.58 7.92 26.62
N ASP A 130 3.00 6.76 26.12
CA ASP A 130 4.31 6.19 26.44
C ASP A 130 5.34 6.75 25.45
N LEU A 131 6.37 7.39 25.98
CA LEU A 131 7.51 7.88 25.20
C LEU A 131 8.67 6.90 25.36
N ARG A 132 9.19 6.40 24.24
CA ARG A 132 10.35 5.52 24.20
C ARG A 132 11.41 6.07 23.26
N GLU A 133 12.65 6.02 23.72
CA GLU A 133 13.82 6.24 22.88
C GLU A 133 14.13 5.00 22.05
N ASP A 134 14.33 5.19 20.75
CA ASP A 134 14.84 4.21 19.81
C ASP A 134 16.25 4.62 19.39
N ALA A 135 17.24 3.99 20.04
CA ALA A 135 18.66 4.29 19.82
C ALA A 135 19.16 3.89 18.42
N GLU A 136 18.44 3.00 17.72
CA GLU A 136 18.78 2.50 16.39
C GLU A 136 18.00 3.20 15.27
N ALA A 137 17.13 4.15 15.61
CA ALA A 137 16.33 4.89 14.64
C ALA A 137 17.21 5.66 13.65
N VAL A 138 16.78 5.68 12.39
CA VAL A 138 17.45 6.46 11.33
C VAL A 138 16.75 7.81 11.18
N GLY A 139 17.50 8.90 11.33
CA GLY A 139 17.01 10.26 11.11
C GLY A 139 16.17 10.79 12.27
N PHE A 140 15.10 11.53 11.98
CA PHE A 140 14.28 12.24 12.98
C PHE A 140 13.39 11.31 13.83
N ALA A 141 13.44 10.00 13.59
CA ALA A 141 12.52 9.01 14.18
C ALA A 141 12.95 8.46 15.55
N ARG A 142 13.89 9.11 16.25
CA ARG A 142 14.44 8.66 17.54
C ARG A 142 13.40 8.45 18.64
N TRP A 143 12.35 9.28 18.67
CA TRP A 143 11.33 9.25 19.72
C TRP A 143 10.06 8.55 19.24
N GLN A 144 9.80 7.36 19.77
CA GLN A 144 8.56 6.63 19.54
C GLN A 144 7.53 7.01 20.61
N ARG A 145 6.35 7.46 20.16
CA ARG A 145 5.23 7.83 21.04
C ARG A 145 4.10 6.84 20.82
N THR A 146 3.79 6.05 21.84
CA THR A 146 2.66 5.11 21.81
C THR A 146 1.51 5.71 22.58
N VAL A 147 0.40 5.97 21.89
CA VAL A 147 -0.81 6.50 22.53
C VAL A 147 -1.82 5.40 22.69
N ARG A 148 -2.34 5.23 23.91
CA ARG A 148 -3.34 4.24 24.25
C ARG A 148 -4.51 4.93 24.93
N GLY A 149 -5.68 4.35 24.79
CA GLY A 149 -6.91 4.82 25.40
C GLY A 149 -8.05 3.87 25.09
N THR A 150 -9.20 4.14 25.66
CA THR A 150 -10.44 3.39 25.39
C THR A 150 -11.44 4.29 24.70
N ILE A 151 -12.30 3.72 23.86
CA ILE A 151 -13.37 4.49 23.21
C ILE A 151 -14.45 4.76 24.25
N GLY A 152 -14.81 6.04 24.44
CA GLY A 152 -15.89 6.44 25.32
C GLY A 152 -17.26 5.94 24.83
N ALA A 153 -18.10 5.46 25.76
CA ALA A 153 -19.40 4.84 25.46
C ALA A 153 -20.39 5.77 24.75
N GLY A 154 -20.24 7.09 24.90
CA GLY A 154 -21.11 8.12 24.34
C GLY A 154 -20.59 8.80 23.07
N VAL A 155 -19.44 8.36 22.55
CA VAL A 155 -18.81 8.98 21.38
C VAL A 155 -19.66 8.70 20.14
N ARG A 156 -20.08 9.77 19.45
CA ARG A 156 -20.97 9.68 18.29
C ARG A 156 -20.50 10.60 17.19
N TYR A 157 -20.64 10.12 15.96
CA TYR A 157 -20.37 10.89 14.76
C TYR A 157 -21.62 10.96 13.91
N ARG A 158 -21.76 12.04 13.14
CA ARG A 158 -22.80 12.21 12.13
C ARG A 158 -22.18 12.44 10.77
N VAL A 159 -22.92 12.13 9.72
CA VAL A 159 -22.53 12.47 8.36
C VAL A 159 -22.49 13.99 8.21
N LYS A 160 -21.33 14.50 7.79
CA LYS A 160 -21.13 15.90 7.43
C LYS A 160 -21.36 16.11 5.94
N SER A 161 -20.83 15.21 5.11
CA SER A 161 -21.02 15.24 3.66
C SER A 161 -20.80 13.86 3.04
N ILE A 162 -21.44 13.63 1.90
CA ILE A 162 -21.26 12.45 1.06
C ILE A 162 -20.92 12.96 -0.34
N ASP A 163 -19.75 12.57 -0.84
CA ASP A 163 -19.34 12.81 -2.22
C ASP A 163 -19.35 11.48 -2.99
N ARG A 164 -19.92 11.49 -4.19
CA ARG A 164 -19.99 10.31 -5.06
C ARG A 164 -19.36 10.65 -6.41
N SER A 165 -18.43 9.83 -6.84
CA SER A 165 -17.72 10.02 -8.11
C SER A 165 -17.41 8.69 -8.78
N GLY A 166 -17.48 8.68 -10.11
CA GLY A 166 -16.95 7.57 -10.90
C GLY A 166 -15.42 7.64 -10.92
N THR A 167 -14.75 6.57 -10.50
CA THR A 167 -13.29 6.46 -10.57
C THR A 167 -12.88 5.25 -11.40
N SER A 168 -11.65 5.25 -11.89
CA SER A 168 -11.08 4.11 -12.60
C SER A 168 -9.75 3.67 -11.99
N SER A 169 -9.45 2.38 -12.12
CA SER A 169 -8.15 1.81 -11.79
C SER A 169 -7.47 1.32 -13.06
N LYS A 170 -6.24 1.77 -13.27
CA LYS A 170 -5.42 1.37 -14.43
C LYS A 170 -4.65 0.08 -14.12
N PRO A 171 -4.53 -0.84 -15.09
CA PRO A 171 -3.67 -2.00 -14.90
C PRO A 171 -2.21 -1.58 -14.77
N ARG A 172 -1.49 -2.22 -13.83
CA ARG A 172 -0.05 -2.02 -13.67
C ARG A 172 0.73 -2.54 -14.88
N ALA A 173 1.93 -2.00 -15.08
CA ALA A 173 2.87 -2.43 -16.11
C ALA A 173 3.16 -3.95 -16.03
N PRO A 174 3.56 -4.59 -17.15
CA PRO A 174 4.09 -5.96 -17.10
C PRO A 174 5.31 -6.03 -16.17
N PHE A 175 5.61 -7.23 -15.68
CA PHE A 175 6.61 -7.36 -14.63
C PHE A 175 8.03 -7.05 -15.12
N ILE A 176 8.76 -6.33 -14.28
CA ILE A 176 10.22 -6.33 -14.21
C ILE A 176 10.68 -7.11 -12.98
N THR A 177 11.99 -7.36 -12.84
CA THR A 177 12.57 -8.16 -11.74
C THR A 177 12.09 -7.71 -10.36
N SER A 178 12.20 -6.41 -10.06
CA SER A 178 11.83 -5.86 -8.75
C SER A 178 10.33 -6.00 -8.47
N THR A 179 9.49 -5.64 -9.45
CA THR A 179 8.02 -5.72 -9.29
C THR A 179 7.50 -7.15 -9.20
N LEU A 180 8.15 -8.12 -9.86
CA LEU A 180 7.84 -9.54 -9.72
C LEU A 180 8.13 -10.02 -8.30
N GLN A 181 9.31 -9.69 -7.78
CA GLN A 181 9.70 -10.06 -6.41
C GLN A 181 8.76 -9.47 -5.36
N SER A 182 8.43 -8.18 -5.45
CA SER A 182 7.49 -7.54 -4.53
C SER A 182 6.10 -8.18 -4.60
N SER A 183 5.60 -8.45 -5.82
CA SER A 183 4.27 -9.05 -6.00
C SER A 183 4.21 -10.51 -5.57
N ALA A 184 5.28 -11.29 -5.80
CA ALA A 184 5.36 -12.69 -5.37
C ALA A 184 5.48 -12.79 -3.84
N SER A 185 6.19 -11.86 -3.19
CA SER A 185 6.22 -11.75 -1.74
C SER A 185 4.81 -11.48 -1.17
N TYR A 186 4.11 -10.49 -1.74
CA TYR A 186 2.76 -10.13 -1.30
C TYR A 186 1.73 -11.24 -1.56
N ALA A 187 1.64 -11.73 -2.79
CA ALA A 187 0.56 -12.62 -3.22
C ALA A 187 0.84 -14.10 -2.92
N LEU A 188 2.11 -14.52 -2.91
CA LEU A 188 2.50 -15.93 -2.80
C LEU A 188 3.31 -16.25 -1.54
N SER A 189 3.71 -15.23 -0.77
CA SER A 189 4.65 -15.36 0.35
C SER A 189 6.00 -15.94 -0.08
N PHE A 190 6.43 -15.64 -1.31
CA PHE A 190 7.73 -16.06 -1.82
C PHE A 190 8.79 -14.97 -1.53
N GLY A 191 9.85 -15.33 -0.81
CA GLY A 191 11.03 -14.48 -0.71
C GLY A 191 11.69 -14.23 -2.07
N THR A 192 12.59 -13.26 -2.15
CA THR A 192 13.31 -12.88 -3.39
C THR A 192 14.02 -14.08 -4.03
N ASP A 193 14.78 -14.84 -3.25
CA ASP A 193 15.58 -15.97 -3.75
C ASP A 193 14.70 -17.11 -4.27
N ARG A 194 13.59 -17.40 -3.56
CA ARG A 194 12.61 -18.41 -3.99
C ARG A 194 11.95 -17.97 -5.30
N THR A 195 11.53 -16.72 -5.40
CA THR A 195 10.93 -16.16 -6.61
C THR A 195 11.86 -16.31 -7.82
N MET A 196 13.13 -15.93 -7.66
CA MET A 196 14.09 -15.97 -8.76
C MET A 196 14.46 -17.41 -9.17
N ARG A 197 14.54 -18.35 -8.21
CA ARG A 197 14.78 -19.76 -8.50
C ARG A 197 13.64 -20.37 -9.33
N VAL A 198 12.40 -20.13 -8.92
CA VAL A 198 11.21 -20.64 -9.65
C VAL A 198 11.10 -19.98 -11.02
N ALA A 199 11.35 -18.68 -11.13
CA ALA A 199 11.38 -17.97 -12.41
C ALA A 199 12.48 -18.52 -13.36
N GLN A 200 13.66 -18.84 -12.82
CA GLN A 200 14.74 -19.46 -13.60
C GLN A 200 14.30 -20.81 -14.20
N MET A 201 13.59 -21.64 -13.43
CA MET A 201 13.06 -22.93 -13.91
C MET A 201 12.02 -22.71 -15.02
N LEU A 202 11.09 -21.77 -14.82
CA LEU A 202 10.09 -21.42 -15.83
C LEU A 202 10.73 -20.89 -17.12
N TYR A 203 11.86 -20.18 -17.03
CA TYR A 203 12.60 -19.67 -18.18
C TYR A 203 13.39 -20.78 -18.92
N GLN A 204 14.15 -21.60 -18.20
CA GLN A 204 14.98 -22.66 -18.79
C GLN A 204 14.15 -23.78 -19.41
N GLY A 205 12.98 -24.04 -18.83
CA GLY A 205 11.99 -24.94 -19.38
C GLY A 205 11.43 -25.91 -18.35
N VAL A 206 10.17 -26.25 -18.54
CA VAL A 206 9.47 -27.30 -17.80
C VAL A 206 8.85 -28.26 -18.80
N ASN A 207 8.71 -29.53 -18.40
CA ASN A 207 8.12 -30.54 -19.26
C ASN A 207 6.61 -30.32 -19.37
N VAL A 208 6.14 -29.99 -20.57
CA VAL A 208 4.72 -29.89 -20.88
C VAL A 208 4.34 -31.11 -21.74
N PRO A 209 3.31 -31.90 -21.35
CA PRO A 209 2.86 -33.07 -22.11
C PRO A 209 2.57 -32.71 -23.56
N GLY A 210 3.16 -33.46 -24.49
CA GLY A 210 3.02 -33.24 -25.94
C GLY A 210 3.92 -32.15 -26.54
N GLU A 211 4.57 -31.32 -25.74
CA GLU A 211 5.46 -30.24 -26.21
C GLU A 211 6.93 -30.45 -25.81
N GLY A 212 7.21 -31.30 -24.82
CA GLY A 212 8.56 -31.49 -24.28
C GLY A 212 9.00 -30.35 -23.36
N PRO A 213 10.32 -30.14 -23.15
CA PRO A 213 10.82 -29.06 -22.32
C PRO A 213 10.65 -27.71 -23.02
N VAL A 214 9.80 -26.85 -22.46
CA VAL A 214 9.49 -25.52 -23.03
C VAL A 214 9.69 -24.41 -22.00
N GLY A 215 10.36 -23.34 -22.41
CA GLY A 215 10.44 -22.09 -21.63
C GLY A 215 9.07 -21.40 -21.58
N LEU A 216 8.49 -21.29 -20.39
CA LEU A 216 7.16 -20.72 -20.19
C LEU A 216 7.17 -19.19 -20.06
N ILE A 217 8.27 -18.59 -19.64
CA ILE A 217 8.40 -17.13 -19.48
C ILE A 217 9.64 -16.58 -20.19
N THR A 218 9.64 -15.28 -20.46
CA THR A 218 10.82 -14.53 -20.92
C THR A 218 11.88 -14.40 -19.80
N TYR A 219 13.06 -13.90 -20.15
CA TYR A 219 14.17 -13.77 -19.21
C TYR A 219 13.79 -12.91 -17.98
N MET A 220 13.95 -13.47 -16.79
CA MET A 220 13.43 -12.93 -15.53
C MET A 220 14.31 -11.85 -14.87
N ARG A 221 15.49 -11.56 -15.42
CA ARG A 221 16.37 -10.47 -14.97
C ARG A 221 16.33 -9.32 -15.98
N THR A 222 15.32 -8.48 -15.82
CA THR A 222 15.02 -7.32 -16.67
C THR A 222 14.56 -6.15 -15.81
N ASP A 223 14.84 -4.93 -16.25
CA ASP A 223 14.30 -3.68 -15.73
C ASP A 223 13.40 -2.97 -16.76
N SER A 224 13.12 -3.62 -17.88
CA SER A 224 12.31 -3.11 -18.98
C SER A 224 10.88 -3.63 -18.91
N THR A 225 9.92 -2.71 -19.05
CA THR A 225 8.49 -3.00 -19.19
C THR A 225 8.06 -3.16 -20.65
N ALA A 226 9.01 -3.14 -21.59
CA ALA A 226 8.72 -3.23 -23.02
C ALA A 226 8.14 -4.60 -23.41
N LEU A 227 7.26 -4.59 -24.41
CA LEU A 227 6.66 -5.78 -25.02
C LEU A 227 6.93 -5.75 -26.51
N SER A 228 7.35 -6.88 -27.08
CA SER A 228 7.50 -7.02 -28.53
C SER A 228 6.18 -6.82 -29.27
N GLY A 229 6.24 -6.39 -30.54
CA GLY A 229 5.04 -6.22 -31.37
C GLY A 229 4.24 -7.51 -31.51
N GLU A 230 4.92 -8.66 -31.63
CA GLU A 230 4.30 -9.98 -31.66
C GLU A 230 3.55 -10.30 -30.35
N ALA A 231 4.18 -10.05 -29.20
CA ALA A 231 3.56 -10.27 -27.90
C ALA A 231 2.31 -9.39 -27.71
N LEU A 232 2.39 -8.12 -28.12
CA LEU A 232 1.26 -7.18 -28.10
C LEU A 232 0.11 -7.65 -29.00
N GLY A 233 0.41 -8.09 -30.23
CA GLY A 233 -0.60 -8.62 -31.15
C GLY A 233 -1.29 -9.86 -30.58
N THR A 234 -0.50 -10.79 -30.03
CA THR A 234 -1.01 -12.06 -29.51
C THR A 234 -1.88 -11.86 -28.26
N VAL A 235 -1.43 -11.06 -27.29
CA VAL A 235 -2.21 -10.82 -26.06
C VAL A 235 -3.50 -10.05 -26.34
N ARG A 236 -3.49 -9.08 -27.26
CA ARG A 236 -4.69 -8.32 -27.63
C ARG A 236 -5.72 -9.20 -28.35
N SER A 237 -5.26 -10.07 -29.25
CA SER A 237 -6.12 -11.06 -29.91
C SER A 237 -6.73 -12.02 -28.88
N PHE A 238 -5.90 -12.53 -27.96
CA PHE A 238 -6.34 -13.39 -26.88
C PHE A 238 -7.37 -12.72 -25.95
N ILE A 239 -7.18 -11.44 -25.60
CA ILE A 239 -8.14 -10.68 -24.77
C ILE A 239 -9.50 -10.60 -25.47
N THR A 240 -9.50 -10.30 -26.78
CA THR A 240 -10.73 -10.21 -27.57
C THR A 240 -11.46 -11.55 -27.62
N GLU A 241 -10.73 -12.64 -27.84
CA GLU A 241 -11.30 -14.00 -27.92
C GLU A 241 -11.82 -14.50 -26.57
N LYS A 242 -11.07 -14.32 -25.48
CA LYS A 242 -11.40 -14.89 -24.16
C LYS A 242 -12.37 -14.01 -23.35
N TYR A 243 -12.21 -12.69 -23.39
CA TYR A 243 -12.97 -11.76 -22.53
C TYR A 243 -13.96 -10.90 -23.31
N GLY A 244 -13.71 -10.66 -24.61
CA GLY A 244 -14.56 -9.86 -25.48
C GLY A 244 -14.08 -8.41 -25.66
N ALA A 245 -14.66 -7.73 -26.66
CA ALA A 245 -14.19 -6.42 -27.12
C ALA A 245 -14.21 -5.33 -26.03
N LYS A 246 -15.15 -5.38 -25.07
CA LYS A 246 -15.25 -4.40 -23.97
C LYS A 246 -14.03 -4.39 -23.04
N TYR A 247 -13.22 -5.46 -23.05
CA TYR A 247 -12.00 -5.57 -22.24
C TYR A 247 -10.73 -5.16 -22.97
N LEU A 248 -10.82 -4.90 -24.28
CA LEU A 248 -9.68 -4.50 -25.09
C LEU A 248 -9.69 -2.97 -25.28
N PRO A 249 -8.68 -2.23 -24.81
CA PRO A 249 -8.52 -0.82 -25.14
C PRO A 249 -8.30 -0.64 -26.64
N GLU A 250 -8.88 0.42 -27.19
CA GLU A 250 -8.76 0.78 -28.62
C GLU A 250 -7.31 0.76 -29.10
N LYS A 251 -6.41 1.37 -28.31
CA LYS A 251 -4.97 1.40 -28.58
C LYS A 251 -4.20 0.51 -27.61
N ALA A 252 -3.09 -0.06 -28.08
CA ALA A 252 -2.17 -0.81 -27.22
C ALA A 252 -1.63 0.10 -26.09
N ARG A 253 -1.44 -0.48 -24.90
CA ARG A 253 -0.88 0.25 -23.77
C ARG A 253 0.64 0.10 -23.78
N PHE A 254 1.32 1.24 -23.74
CA PHE A 254 2.77 1.29 -23.59
C PHE A 254 3.11 1.81 -22.20
N TYR A 255 4.09 1.17 -21.57
CA TYR A 255 4.59 1.51 -20.24
C TYR A 255 6.01 2.03 -20.40
N GLY A 256 6.33 3.16 -19.77
CA GLY A 256 7.69 3.69 -19.79
C GLY A 256 8.65 2.79 -19.03
N SER A 257 9.89 2.69 -19.52
CA SER A 257 11.02 2.13 -18.76
C SER A 257 11.65 3.22 -17.90
N SER A 258 12.18 2.86 -16.73
CA SER A 258 12.97 3.76 -15.88
C SER A 258 14.36 4.06 -16.45
N ASN A 259 14.81 3.34 -17.48
CA ASN A 259 16.11 3.52 -18.11
C ASN A 259 16.04 4.33 -19.41
N LYS A 260 16.92 5.34 -19.52
CA LYS A 260 17.12 6.19 -20.72
C LYS A 260 18.26 5.71 -21.64
N SER A 261 18.83 4.54 -21.36
CA SER A 261 19.96 3.98 -22.12
C SER A 261 19.44 3.10 -23.24
N ALA A 262 19.86 3.38 -24.47
CA ALA A 262 19.45 2.73 -25.72
C ALA A 262 19.99 1.28 -25.89
N GLN A 263 19.90 0.45 -24.85
CA GLN A 263 20.12 -1.01 -24.93
C GLN A 263 18.76 -1.73 -25.09
N GLU A 264 18.00 -1.31 -26.10
CA GLU A 264 16.62 -1.71 -26.40
C GLU A 264 16.50 -3.15 -26.94
N ALA A 265 16.87 -4.14 -26.13
CA ALA A 265 16.61 -5.57 -26.40
C ALA A 265 16.04 -6.34 -25.18
N HIS A 266 15.78 -5.68 -24.05
CA HIS A 266 15.20 -6.34 -22.89
C HIS A 266 13.67 -6.23 -22.91
N GLU A 267 13.02 -7.40 -22.92
CA GLU A 267 11.57 -7.51 -22.80
C GLU A 267 11.15 -7.65 -21.33
N ALA A 268 9.92 -7.28 -21.02
CA ALA A 268 9.31 -7.53 -19.72
C ALA A 268 9.21 -9.05 -19.44
N ILE A 269 9.06 -9.38 -18.16
CA ILE A 269 8.77 -10.75 -17.71
C ILE A 269 7.31 -11.06 -18.03
N ARG A 270 7.10 -11.95 -19.01
CA ARG A 270 5.78 -12.36 -19.51
C ARG A 270 5.79 -13.83 -19.93
N PRO A 271 4.62 -14.45 -20.14
CA PRO A 271 4.54 -15.74 -20.82
C PRO A 271 5.16 -15.67 -22.23
N THR A 272 5.87 -16.72 -22.63
CA THR A 272 6.34 -16.88 -24.02
C THR A 272 5.17 -17.08 -24.99
N ASN A 273 4.13 -17.78 -24.54
CA ASN A 273 2.86 -17.94 -25.24
C ASN A 273 1.69 -17.70 -24.28
N VAL A 274 0.89 -16.67 -24.54
CA VAL A 274 -0.28 -16.31 -23.70
C VAL A 274 -1.39 -17.36 -23.73
N ARG A 275 -1.46 -18.18 -24.79
CA ARG A 275 -2.48 -19.23 -24.93
C ARG A 275 -2.21 -20.44 -24.04
N ARG A 276 -1.00 -20.58 -23.47
CA ARG A 276 -0.74 -21.52 -22.38
C ARG A 276 -1.35 -20.97 -21.10
N THR A 277 -2.67 -21.11 -20.96
CA THR A 277 -3.36 -20.54 -19.81
C THR A 277 -2.94 -21.23 -18.51
N PRO A 278 -2.99 -20.52 -17.37
CA PRO A 278 -2.74 -21.13 -16.06
C PRO A 278 -3.64 -22.36 -15.83
N GLU A 279 -4.89 -22.31 -16.29
CA GLU A 279 -5.82 -23.44 -16.21
C GLU A 279 -5.26 -24.72 -16.87
N MET A 280 -4.63 -24.60 -18.04
CA MET A 280 -4.04 -25.74 -18.76
C MET A 280 -2.79 -26.32 -18.08
N LEU A 281 -2.07 -25.49 -17.33
CA LEU A 281 -0.81 -25.90 -16.67
C LEU A 281 -1.03 -26.40 -15.23
N ARG A 282 -2.24 -26.27 -14.67
CA ARG A 282 -2.55 -26.69 -13.30
C ARG A 282 -2.39 -28.22 -13.20
N GLY A 283 -1.54 -28.68 -12.28
CA GLY A 283 -1.24 -30.10 -12.10
C GLY A 283 -0.32 -30.71 -13.16
N VAL A 284 0.07 -29.94 -14.18
CA VAL A 284 1.06 -30.33 -15.19
C VAL A 284 2.47 -29.95 -14.75
N ILE A 285 2.61 -28.77 -14.16
CA ILE A 285 3.86 -28.25 -13.61
C ILE A 285 3.77 -28.20 -12.08
N ASP A 286 4.92 -28.08 -11.42
CA ASP A 286 4.99 -28.00 -9.95
C ASP A 286 4.12 -26.84 -9.41
N GLU A 287 3.58 -26.99 -8.20
CA GLU A 287 2.66 -26.00 -7.65
C GLU A 287 3.31 -24.62 -7.45
N GLU A 288 4.58 -24.54 -7.07
CA GLU A 288 5.27 -23.24 -6.98
C GLU A 288 5.46 -22.60 -8.36
N GLN A 289 5.83 -23.41 -9.36
CA GLN A 289 5.97 -22.97 -10.74
C GLN A 289 4.64 -22.46 -11.29
N TRP A 290 3.56 -23.20 -11.06
CA TRP A 290 2.21 -22.79 -11.46
C TRP A 290 1.79 -21.49 -10.80
N ARG A 291 2.01 -21.34 -9.48
CA ARG A 291 1.63 -20.13 -8.75
C ARG A 291 2.35 -18.90 -9.27
N LEU A 292 3.65 -19.00 -9.54
CA LEU A 292 4.42 -17.89 -10.08
C LEU A 292 4.06 -17.61 -11.55
N TYR A 293 3.88 -18.66 -12.36
CA TYR A 293 3.45 -18.54 -13.75
C TYR A 293 2.08 -17.86 -13.84
N ASN A 294 1.10 -18.28 -13.03
CA ASN A 294 -0.22 -17.68 -12.96
C ASN A 294 -0.13 -16.17 -12.66
N LEU A 295 0.68 -15.78 -11.66
CA LEU A 295 0.89 -14.36 -11.33
C LEU A 295 1.45 -13.57 -12.51
N ILE A 296 2.48 -14.11 -13.19
CA ILE A 296 3.10 -13.50 -14.38
C ILE A 296 2.08 -13.37 -15.53
N TRP A 297 1.32 -14.44 -15.80
CA TRP A 297 0.32 -14.50 -16.84
C TRP A 297 -0.80 -13.49 -16.60
N GLN A 298 -1.35 -13.45 -15.39
CA GLN A 298 -2.40 -12.50 -15.02
C GLN A 298 -1.93 -11.04 -15.18
N ARG A 299 -0.69 -10.72 -14.77
CA ARG A 299 -0.14 -9.35 -14.93
C ARG A 299 0.05 -8.99 -16.39
N PHE A 300 0.57 -9.92 -17.20
CA PHE A 300 0.80 -9.68 -18.62
C PHE A 300 -0.51 -9.45 -19.39
N VAL A 301 -1.53 -10.28 -19.17
CA VAL A 301 -2.84 -10.09 -19.81
C VAL A 301 -3.49 -8.79 -19.32
N ALA A 302 -3.53 -8.58 -18.01
CA ALA A 302 -4.13 -7.39 -17.40
C ALA A 302 -3.53 -6.07 -17.92
N CYS A 303 -2.21 -6.00 -18.15
CA CYS A 303 -1.55 -4.78 -18.61
C CYS A 303 -2.00 -4.30 -19.99
N GLN A 304 -2.68 -5.13 -20.77
CA GLN A 304 -3.25 -4.75 -22.07
C GLN A 304 -4.79 -4.67 -22.06
N MET A 305 -5.43 -4.71 -20.90
CA MET A 305 -6.90 -4.63 -20.76
C MET A 305 -7.39 -3.21 -20.41
N THR A 306 -8.70 -2.99 -20.50
CA THR A 306 -9.37 -1.75 -20.07
C THR A 306 -9.27 -1.53 -18.57
N ASP A 307 -9.43 -0.28 -18.15
CA ASP A 307 -9.46 0.07 -16.73
C ASP A 307 -10.65 -0.61 -16.04
N ALA A 308 -10.48 -0.97 -14.77
CA ALA A 308 -11.61 -1.29 -13.91
C ALA A 308 -12.31 0.03 -13.53
N GLN A 309 -13.64 0.02 -13.46
CA GLN A 309 -14.45 1.20 -13.12
C GLN A 309 -15.18 0.97 -11.80
N TYR A 310 -15.33 2.05 -11.04
CA TYR A 310 -15.90 2.02 -9.71
C TYR A 310 -16.79 3.23 -9.46
N ASP A 311 -17.89 3.01 -8.75
CA ASP A 311 -18.64 4.08 -8.09
C ASP A 311 -18.05 4.29 -6.70
N SER A 312 -17.30 5.39 -6.53
CA SER A 312 -16.63 5.73 -5.29
C SER A 312 -17.51 6.65 -4.44
N THR A 313 -17.55 6.37 -3.14
CA THR A 313 -18.24 7.18 -2.14
C THR A 313 -17.24 7.61 -1.07
N ALA A 314 -17.08 8.92 -0.89
CA ALA A 314 -16.31 9.50 0.20
C ALA A 314 -17.27 10.15 1.20
N VAL A 315 -17.23 9.70 2.46
CA VAL A 315 -18.08 10.23 3.53
C VAL A 315 -17.21 10.95 4.54
N LEU A 316 -17.51 12.23 4.81
CA LEU A 316 -16.95 12.95 5.95
C LEU A 316 -17.88 12.80 7.14
N LEU A 317 -17.31 12.41 8.27
CA LEU A 317 -17.99 12.15 9.53
C LEU A 317 -17.45 13.12 10.58
N GLU A 318 -18.33 13.95 11.15
CA GLU A 318 -17.94 14.90 12.19
C GLU A 318 -18.43 14.46 13.56
N ARG A 319 -17.63 14.77 14.59
CA ARG A 319 -17.99 14.43 15.97
C ARG A 319 -19.25 15.21 16.38
N SER A 320 -20.25 14.46 16.83
CA SER A 320 -21.60 14.97 17.10
C SER A 320 -21.95 15.04 18.59
N ASP A 321 -21.30 14.24 19.43
CA ASP A 321 -21.44 14.32 20.89
C ASP A 321 -20.72 15.54 21.50
N LYS A 322 -19.64 16.00 20.86
CA LYS A 322 -18.82 17.14 21.30
C LYS A 322 -18.20 17.86 20.11
N ALA A 323 -18.28 19.19 20.10
CA ALA A 323 -17.70 20.03 19.05
C ALA A 323 -16.18 20.15 19.19
N THR A 324 -15.44 19.14 18.71
CA THR A 324 -13.96 19.11 18.74
C THR A 324 -13.32 19.49 17.41
N GLY A 325 -14.12 19.65 16.36
CA GLY A 325 -13.64 19.86 14.99
C GLY A 325 -12.97 18.62 14.38
N ALA A 326 -13.08 17.45 15.03
CA ALA A 326 -12.60 16.18 14.51
C ALA A 326 -13.46 15.71 13.32
N ILE A 327 -12.81 15.42 12.20
CA ILE A 327 -13.44 14.85 11.00
C ILE A 327 -12.72 13.58 10.61
N PHE A 328 -13.50 12.50 10.53
CA PHE A 328 -13.09 11.25 9.92
C PHE A 328 -13.55 11.21 8.46
N LYS A 329 -12.77 10.56 7.60
CA LYS A 329 -13.12 10.26 6.22
C LYS A 329 -13.23 8.74 6.08
N ALA A 330 -14.40 8.28 5.63
CA ALA A 330 -14.59 6.90 5.17
C ALA A 330 -14.60 6.91 3.65
N ASN A 331 -13.85 5.99 3.04
CA ASN A 331 -13.90 5.75 1.60
C ASN A 331 -14.49 4.37 1.37
N GLY A 332 -15.32 4.26 0.35
CA GLY A 332 -15.62 2.97 -0.23
C GLY A 332 -15.92 3.08 -1.70
N ARG A 333 -15.94 1.94 -2.36
CA ARG A 333 -16.21 1.88 -3.78
C ARG A 333 -16.86 0.57 -4.16
N VAL A 334 -17.76 0.62 -5.13
CA VAL A 334 -18.41 -0.56 -5.70
C VAL A 334 -17.91 -0.70 -7.13
N GLN A 335 -17.45 -1.89 -7.51
CA GLN A 335 -16.95 -2.15 -8.86
C GLN A 335 -18.13 -2.19 -9.85
N THR A 336 -18.15 -1.26 -10.80
CA THR A 336 -19.16 -1.19 -11.87
C THR A 336 -18.72 -1.89 -13.14
N PHE A 337 -17.41 -1.99 -13.35
CA PHE A 337 -16.79 -2.80 -14.41
C PHE A 337 -15.47 -3.36 -13.92
N ASP A 338 -15.28 -4.67 -14.06
CA ASP A 338 -14.07 -5.40 -13.63
C ASP A 338 -12.85 -5.05 -14.49
N GLY A 339 -13.01 -4.78 -15.78
CA GLY A 339 -11.89 -4.44 -16.66
C GLY A 339 -10.76 -5.46 -16.52
N TYR A 340 -9.54 -5.00 -16.25
CA TYR A 340 -8.39 -5.89 -16.09
C TYR A 340 -8.45 -6.85 -14.88
N THR A 341 -9.29 -6.58 -13.86
CA THR A 341 -9.35 -7.40 -12.63
C THR A 341 -9.97 -8.78 -12.89
N VAL A 342 -10.71 -8.94 -13.99
CA VAL A 342 -11.28 -10.22 -14.46
C VAL A 342 -10.22 -11.32 -14.67
N THR A 343 -8.95 -10.93 -14.87
CA THR A 343 -7.83 -11.88 -14.94
C THR A 343 -7.57 -12.60 -13.62
N GLY A 344 -8.14 -12.12 -12.52
CA GLY A 344 -7.88 -12.61 -11.17
C GLY A 344 -6.65 -11.97 -10.54
N ILE A 345 -6.01 -10.98 -11.20
CA ILE A 345 -4.92 -10.24 -10.59
C ILE A 345 -5.46 -9.40 -9.43
N ARG A 346 -5.02 -9.72 -8.21
CA ARG A 346 -5.43 -8.97 -7.03
C ARG A 346 -4.62 -7.70 -6.90
N GLY A 347 -5.29 -6.61 -6.55
CA GLY A 347 -4.65 -5.40 -6.03
C GLY A 347 -4.06 -5.65 -4.64
N GLU A 348 -3.27 -4.70 -4.15
CA GLU A 348 -2.88 -4.68 -2.74
C GLU A 348 -4.05 -4.07 -1.94
N GLY A 349 -4.84 -4.90 -1.26
CA GLY A 349 -5.98 -4.48 -0.44
C GLY A 349 -7.34 -5.00 -0.90
N GLU A 350 -8.32 -4.99 0.02
CA GLU A 350 -9.74 -5.27 -0.26
C GLU A 350 -10.50 -3.94 -0.39
N ASP A 351 -11.48 -3.90 -1.29
CA ASP A 351 -12.33 -2.72 -1.47
C ASP A 351 -13.40 -2.68 -0.40
N GLN A 352 -13.43 -1.58 0.37
CA GLN A 352 -14.47 -1.35 1.35
C GLN A 352 -15.77 -0.91 0.64
N GLU A 353 -16.86 -1.62 0.88
CA GLU A 353 -18.20 -1.16 0.50
C GLU A 353 -18.81 -0.39 1.68
N LEU A 354 -19.26 0.84 1.42
CA LEU A 354 -19.96 1.63 2.44
C LEU A 354 -21.46 1.30 2.42
N PRO A 355 -22.09 1.14 3.59
CA PRO A 355 -23.54 1.03 3.65
C PRO A 355 -24.19 2.34 3.18
N ALA A 356 -25.47 2.29 2.82
CA ALA A 356 -26.21 3.50 2.52
C ALA A 356 -26.23 4.44 3.75
N MET A 357 -25.55 5.58 3.64
CA MET A 357 -25.51 6.61 4.67
C MET A 357 -26.43 7.78 4.30
N LYS A 358 -26.98 8.42 5.33
CA LYS A 358 -27.86 9.59 5.22
C LYS A 358 -27.32 10.75 6.05
#